data_AF-A0A8C5V4D7-F1
#
_entry.id   AF-A0A8C5V4D7-F1
#
_cell.length_a   1.000
_cell.length_b   1.000
_cell.length_c   1.000
_cell.angle_alpha   90.00
_cell.angle_beta   90.00
_cell.angle_gamma   90.00
#
_symmetry.space_group_name_H-M   'P 1'
#
loop_
_entity.id
_entity.type
_entity.pdbx_description
1 polymer ?
#
loop_
_entity_poly.entity_id
_entity_poly.type
_entity_poly.pdbx_seq_one_letter_code
_entity_poly.pdbx_strand_id
1 'polypeptide(L)'
;MHRKRLAWSLGLCLLAGASLWVLWVSVQNWLPVSYLPYYLPCPEVLSQYPQPKLLLEHRPTELLTLTPWLAPIVSEGTFDPELLQHIYQPLNLTIGVTVFAMGKYTRFVQRFLESAEKFFMRGYRVHYYVFTHDPAAIPRVPLGPGRHLSVIPTQGHSHWEEISMRRMEAISRHIAGRAHGEVDYLFCLDVDMVFRNPWGPETLGDLVAAIHPGYYAVPRQQFPYERRPVSTAFVADGEGDFYYGGAVFGGQLARLYEFTRGCHMAILADKANGIMAAWQEESHLNRRFISHKPSKVLSPEYLWDDRKPQPPSLKLIRFSTLDKDGGWLRN
;
A
#
# COMPACT_ATOMS: atom_id res chain seq x y z
N MET A 1 43.35 -15.53 41.80
CA MET A 1 42.28 -14.50 41.64
C MET A 1 41.65 -14.43 40.24
N HIS A 2 42.22 -15.06 39.20
CA HIS A 2 41.76 -14.93 37.80
C HIS A 2 40.48 -15.69 37.45
N ARG A 3 40.28 -16.91 37.99
CA ARG A 3 39.09 -17.76 37.73
C ARG A 3 37.78 -17.16 38.24
N LYS A 4 37.82 -16.44 39.36
CA LYS A 4 36.62 -15.78 39.92
C LYS A 4 36.15 -14.68 38.96
N ARG A 5 37.03 -13.77 38.52
CA ARG A 5 36.66 -12.69 37.60
C ARG A 5 36.03 -13.19 36.28
N LEU A 6 36.53 -14.31 35.73
CA LEU A 6 35.98 -14.90 34.50
C LEU A 6 34.58 -15.50 34.71
N ALA A 7 34.32 -16.11 35.87
CA ALA A 7 32.99 -16.65 36.21
C ALA A 7 31.96 -15.52 36.40
N TRP A 8 32.36 -14.40 37.00
CA TRP A 8 31.50 -13.22 37.16
C TRP A 8 31.20 -12.55 35.81
N SER A 9 32.18 -12.47 34.88
CA SER A 9 31.94 -11.91 33.54
C SER A 9 31.03 -12.81 32.69
N LEU A 10 31.19 -14.13 32.77
CA LEU A 10 30.31 -15.07 32.07
C LEU A 10 28.87 -15.03 32.62
N GLY A 11 28.71 -14.91 33.95
CA GLY A 11 27.40 -14.73 34.58
C GLY A 11 26.70 -13.44 34.17
N LEU A 12 27.44 -12.33 34.09
CA LEU A 12 26.91 -11.05 33.61
C LEU A 12 26.48 -11.09 32.14
N CYS A 13 27.25 -11.76 31.26
CA CYS A 13 26.88 -11.94 29.86
C CYS A 13 25.62 -12.80 29.68
N LEU A 14 25.47 -13.87 30.47
CA LEU A 14 24.27 -14.71 30.44
C LEU A 14 23.03 -13.96 30.92
N LEU A 15 23.16 -13.15 31.97
CA LEU A 15 22.06 -12.31 32.47
C LEU A 15 21.67 -11.23 31.47
N ALA A 16 22.64 -10.58 30.80
CA ALA A 16 22.36 -9.61 29.75
C ALA A 16 21.65 -10.27 28.54
N GLY A 17 22.10 -11.46 28.13
CA GLY A 17 21.47 -12.23 27.06
C GLY A 17 20.03 -12.63 27.40
N ALA A 18 19.78 -13.11 28.62
CA ALA A 18 18.43 -13.46 29.07
C ALA A 18 17.53 -12.23 29.17
N SER A 19 18.06 -11.09 29.62
CA SER A 19 17.32 -9.83 29.71
C SER A 19 16.92 -9.29 28.32
N LEU A 20 17.84 -9.36 27.36
CA LEU A 20 17.60 -9.01 25.96
C LEU A 20 16.59 -9.96 25.31
N TRP A 21 16.64 -11.25 25.63
CA TRP A 21 15.67 -12.22 25.14
C TRP A 21 14.27 -11.99 25.72
N VAL A 22 14.16 -11.70 27.02
CA VAL A 22 12.87 -11.36 27.66
C VAL A 22 12.31 -10.05 27.12
N LEU A 23 13.16 -9.05 26.89
CA LEU A 23 12.79 -7.79 26.22
C LEU A 23 12.32 -8.04 24.79
N TRP A 24 13.01 -8.90 24.03
CA TRP A 24 12.61 -9.28 22.67
C TRP A 24 11.25 -9.99 22.66
N VAL A 25 11.05 -10.98 23.53
CA VAL A 25 9.77 -11.70 23.66
C VAL A 25 8.64 -10.76 24.10
N SER A 26 8.95 -9.82 24.99
CA SER A 26 7.98 -8.82 25.46
C SER A 26 7.62 -7.84 24.34
N VAL A 27 8.60 -7.33 23.57
CA VAL A 27 8.37 -6.47 22.39
C VAL A 27 7.57 -7.20 21.31
N GLN A 28 7.83 -8.48 21.09
CA GLN A 28 7.09 -9.30 20.14
C GLN A 28 5.63 -9.54 20.57
N ASN A 29 5.37 -9.61 21.88
CA ASN A 29 4.03 -9.78 22.46
C ASN A 29 3.30 -8.46 22.75
N TRP A 30 3.96 -7.31 22.68
CA TRP A 30 3.39 -5.97 22.94
C TRP A 30 2.64 -5.38 21.74
N LEU A 31 2.83 -5.93 20.54
CA LEU A 31 1.95 -5.64 19.43
C LEU A 31 0.71 -6.54 19.59
N PRO A 32 -0.49 -5.99 19.84
CA PRO A 32 -1.71 -6.74 19.65
C PRO A 32 -1.81 -7.02 18.15
N VAL A 33 -1.19 -8.10 17.70
CA VAL A 33 -1.48 -8.64 16.38
C VAL A 33 -2.88 -9.20 16.51
N SER A 34 -3.87 -8.38 16.14
CA SER A 34 -5.21 -8.85 15.84
C SER A 34 -5.07 -9.80 14.64
N TYR A 35 -4.74 -11.05 14.93
CA TYR A 35 -4.95 -12.14 13.99
C TYR A 35 -6.46 -12.19 13.78
N LEU A 36 -6.91 -11.66 12.65
CA LEU A 36 -8.21 -12.03 12.13
C LEU A 36 -8.22 -13.56 12.08
N PRO A 37 -9.10 -14.24 12.83
CA PRO A 37 -9.15 -15.69 12.80
C PRO A 37 -9.33 -16.13 11.34
N TYR A 38 -8.65 -17.21 10.94
CA TYR A 38 -8.80 -17.84 9.61
C TYR A 38 -10.26 -18.21 9.28
N TYR A 39 -11.14 -18.15 10.27
CA TYR A 39 -12.58 -18.30 10.14
C TYR A 39 -13.25 -16.96 10.46
N LEU A 40 -13.67 -16.26 9.40
CA LEU A 40 -14.70 -15.24 9.54
C LEU A 40 -15.95 -15.94 10.07
N PRO A 41 -16.56 -15.48 11.17
CA PRO A 41 -17.82 -16.05 11.64
C PRO A 41 -18.79 -15.96 10.47
N CYS A 42 -19.29 -17.10 9.99
CA CYS A 42 -20.20 -17.17 8.86
C CYS A 42 -21.60 -16.84 9.40
N PRO A 43 -22.11 -15.60 9.29
CA PRO A 43 -23.46 -15.29 9.72
C PRO A 43 -24.43 -16.04 8.78
N GLU A 44 -25.59 -16.45 9.28
CA GLU A 44 -26.62 -17.13 8.48
C GLU A 44 -27.02 -16.37 7.20
N VAL A 45 -26.75 -15.05 7.14
CA VAL A 45 -26.94 -14.17 5.99
C VAL A 45 -26.02 -14.50 4.80
N LEU A 46 -24.89 -15.21 5.00
CA LEU A 46 -24.03 -15.66 3.90
C LEU A 46 -24.61 -16.87 3.14
N SER A 47 -25.88 -17.19 3.27
CA SER A 47 -26.54 -18.30 2.55
C SER A 47 -27.28 -17.87 1.27
N GLN A 48 -27.42 -16.56 1.02
CA GLN A 48 -28.16 -16.01 -0.11
C GLN A 48 -27.25 -15.23 -1.07
N TYR A 49 -26.48 -15.94 -1.89
CA TYR A 49 -25.72 -15.37 -3.01
C TYR A 49 -25.80 -16.31 -4.23
N PRO A 50 -25.60 -15.81 -5.46
CA PRO A 50 -25.61 -16.66 -6.65
C PRO A 50 -24.59 -17.80 -6.53
N GLN A 51 -25.02 -19.03 -6.83
CA GLN A 51 -24.15 -20.20 -6.75
C GLN A 51 -22.86 -19.96 -7.58
N PRO A 52 -21.66 -20.12 -6.97
CA PRO A 52 -20.41 -20.05 -7.71
C PRO A 52 -20.38 -21.14 -8.80
N LYS A 53 -20.18 -20.73 -10.05
CA LYS A 53 -20.04 -21.66 -11.17
C LYS A 53 -18.56 -21.99 -11.39
N LEU A 54 -18.20 -23.26 -11.25
CA LEU A 54 -16.84 -23.74 -11.54
C LEU A 54 -16.52 -23.72 -13.04
N LEU A 55 -17.54 -23.91 -13.88
CA LEU A 55 -17.44 -23.85 -15.33
C LEU A 55 -18.00 -22.51 -15.82
N LEU A 56 -17.13 -21.67 -16.36
CA LEU A 56 -17.52 -20.40 -16.98
C LEU A 56 -17.95 -20.69 -18.43
N GLU A 57 -19.25 -20.87 -18.65
CA GLU A 57 -19.78 -21.31 -19.95
C GLU A 57 -19.56 -20.30 -21.10
N HIS A 58 -19.21 -19.03 -20.84
CA HIS A 58 -19.23 -18.02 -21.90
C HIS A 58 -18.21 -16.88 -21.93
N ARG A 59 -17.11 -16.87 -21.14
CA ARG A 59 -15.98 -15.95 -21.42
C ARG A 59 -14.66 -16.56 -20.94
N PRO A 60 -13.63 -16.71 -21.80
CA PRO A 60 -12.27 -16.73 -21.28
C PRO A 60 -12.08 -15.42 -20.51
N THR A 61 -11.68 -15.49 -19.25
CA THR A 61 -11.32 -14.29 -18.50
C THR A 61 -10.14 -13.64 -19.23
N GLU A 62 -10.35 -12.44 -19.79
CA GLU A 62 -9.31 -11.73 -20.56
C GLU A 62 -8.10 -11.33 -19.68
N LEU A 63 -8.29 -11.34 -18.36
CA LEU A 63 -7.26 -11.09 -17.37
C LEU A 63 -7.03 -12.32 -16.49
N LEU A 64 -5.77 -12.55 -16.13
CA LEU A 64 -5.40 -13.48 -15.07
C LEU A 64 -6.05 -13.04 -13.75
N THR A 65 -6.72 -13.96 -13.07
CA THR A 65 -7.45 -13.68 -11.81
C THR A 65 -6.74 -14.21 -10.57
N LEU A 66 -5.72 -15.04 -10.74
CA LEU A 66 -4.95 -15.64 -9.65
C LEU A 66 -3.47 -15.67 -10.02
N THR A 67 -2.63 -15.21 -9.12
CA THR A 67 -1.17 -15.23 -9.28
C THR A 67 -0.61 -16.66 -9.08
N PRO A 68 0.62 -16.95 -9.56
CA PRO A 68 1.27 -18.24 -9.30
C PRO A 68 1.50 -18.57 -7.82
N TRP A 69 1.44 -17.58 -6.92
CA TRP A 69 1.53 -17.77 -5.46
C TRP A 69 0.16 -17.71 -4.76
N LEU A 70 -0.93 -17.88 -5.51
CA LEU A 70 -2.30 -17.99 -5.03
C LEU A 70 -2.90 -16.71 -4.42
N ALA A 71 -2.29 -15.55 -4.63
CA ALA A 71 -2.96 -14.27 -4.35
C ALA A 71 -3.98 -13.93 -5.47
N PRO A 72 -5.20 -13.49 -5.13
CA PRO A 72 -6.17 -13.03 -6.12
C PRO A 72 -5.72 -11.74 -6.80
N ILE A 73 -6.02 -11.64 -8.09
CA ILE A 73 -5.95 -10.41 -8.88
C ILE A 73 -7.36 -9.83 -8.95
N VAL A 74 -7.60 -8.78 -8.18
CA VAL A 74 -8.91 -8.16 -8.01
C VAL A 74 -9.27 -7.36 -9.25
N SER A 75 -10.35 -7.77 -9.91
CA SER A 75 -10.95 -7.07 -11.05
C SER A 75 -12.48 -7.17 -11.00
N GLU A 76 -13.18 -6.28 -11.71
CA GLU A 76 -14.64 -6.27 -11.81
C GLU A 76 -15.18 -7.65 -12.26
N GLY A 77 -16.11 -8.19 -11.46
CA GLY A 77 -16.67 -9.53 -11.63
C GLY A 77 -15.84 -10.69 -11.05
N THR A 78 -14.73 -10.42 -10.35
CA THR A 78 -13.96 -11.46 -9.61
C THR A 78 -14.39 -11.62 -8.15
N PHE A 79 -15.30 -10.77 -7.68
CA PHE A 79 -15.79 -10.75 -6.30
C PHE A 79 -17.26 -10.36 -6.26
N ASP A 80 -17.94 -10.75 -5.19
CA ASP A 80 -19.31 -10.33 -4.88
C ASP A 80 -19.26 -9.19 -3.82
N PRO A 81 -19.64 -7.96 -4.16
CA PRO A 81 -19.54 -6.83 -3.25
C PRO A 81 -20.49 -6.95 -2.04
N GLU A 82 -21.67 -7.55 -2.22
CA GLU A 82 -22.64 -7.72 -1.13
C GLU A 82 -22.14 -8.78 -0.14
N LEU A 83 -21.62 -9.90 -0.64
CA LEU A 83 -21.01 -10.93 0.19
C LEU A 83 -19.87 -10.37 1.03
N LEU A 84 -18.95 -9.63 0.39
CA LEU A 84 -17.83 -9.00 1.09
C LEU A 84 -18.30 -7.95 2.10
N GLN A 85 -19.34 -7.19 1.79
CA GLN A 85 -19.92 -6.25 2.75
C GLN A 85 -20.42 -6.98 4.00
N HIS A 86 -21.16 -8.08 3.86
CA HIS A 86 -21.64 -8.87 5.00
C HIS A 86 -20.52 -9.49 5.83
N ILE A 87 -19.40 -9.85 5.18
CA ILE A 87 -18.22 -10.40 5.85
C ILE A 87 -17.48 -9.32 6.65
N TYR A 88 -17.23 -8.16 6.04
CA TYR A 88 -16.32 -7.16 6.60
C TYR A 88 -17.01 -6.10 7.48
N GLN A 89 -18.30 -5.82 7.28
CA GLN A 89 -19.03 -4.85 8.11
C GLN A 89 -19.03 -5.20 9.61
N PRO A 90 -19.31 -6.46 10.04
CA PRO A 90 -19.31 -6.81 11.46
C PRO A 90 -17.96 -6.66 12.15
N LEU A 91 -16.86 -6.64 11.38
CA LEU A 91 -15.51 -6.47 11.91
C LEU A 91 -15.22 -5.04 12.37
N ASN A 92 -16.08 -4.07 12.00
CA ASN A 92 -15.96 -2.66 12.37
C ASN A 92 -14.57 -2.06 12.09
N LEU A 93 -13.99 -2.44 10.94
CA LEU A 93 -12.64 -2.04 10.54
C LEU A 93 -12.57 -0.53 10.30
N THR A 94 -11.43 0.06 10.66
CA THR A 94 -11.05 1.41 10.30
C THR A 94 -9.94 1.37 9.25
N ILE A 95 -10.17 2.03 8.12
CA ILE A 95 -9.25 2.02 6.98
C ILE A 95 -8.60 3.41 6.87
N GLY A 96 -7.28 3.45 7.00
CA GLY A 96 -6.51 4.67 6.79
C GLY A 96 -6.11 4.86 5.34
N VAL A 97 -5.95 6.12 4.93
CA VAL A 97 -5.43 6.51 3.63
C VAL A 97 -4.35 7.58 3.82
N THR A 98 -3.13 7.32 3.37
CA THR A 98 -2.08 8.35 3.31
C THR A 98 -1.98 8.94 1.92
N VAL A 99 -1.97 10.27 1.83
CA VAL A 99 -1.67 11.01 0.60
C VAL A 99 -0.62 12.08 0.88
N PHE A 100 0.23 12.36 -0.10
CA PHE A 100 1.27 13.39 0.00
C PHE A 100 0.91 14.57 -0.91
N ALA A 101 0.71 15.73 -0.30
CA ALA A 101 0.27 16.96 -0.95
C ALA A 101 1.35 18.05 -0.81
N MET A 102 2.41 17.94 -1.62
CA MET A 102 3.58 18.80 -1.53
C MET A 102 3.61 19.86 -2.64
N GLY A 103 4.05 21.08 -2.31
CA GLY A 103 4.03 22.22 -3.21
C GLY A 103 2.67 22.39 -3.92
N LYS A 104 2.70 22.36 -5.25
CA LYS A 104 1.54 22.55 -6.12
C LYS A 104 0.50 21.43 -6.01
N TYR A 105 0.85 20.27 -5.44
CA TYR A 105 -0.04 19.10 -5.33
C TYR A 105 -1.16 19.28 -4.29
N THR A 106 -1.08 20.30 -3.42
CA THR A 106 -2.16 20.67 -2.49
C THR A 106 -3.49 20.93 -3.21
N ARG A 107 -3.45 21.42 -4.47
CA ARG A 107 -4.64 21.64 -5.30
C ARG A 107 -5.46 20.39 -5.61
N PHE A 108 -4.84 19.21 -5.57
CA PHE A 108 -5.51 17.95 -5.91
C PHE A 108 -6.29 17.36 -4.72
N VAL A 109 -5.94 17.78 -3.50
CA VAL A 109 -6.52 17.24 -2.26
C VAL A 109 -8.04 17.35 -2.24
N GLN A 110 -8.60 18.48 -2.70
CA GLN A 110 -10.06 18.68 -2.72
C GLN A 110 -10.75 17.62 -3.58
N ARG A 111 -10.34 17.48 -4.85
CA ARG A 111 -10.93 16.50 -5.78
C ARG A 111 -10.70 15.06 -5.33
N PHE A 112 -9.52 14.78 -4.77
CA PHE A 112 -9.22 13.48 -4.19
C PHE A 112 -10.21 13.13 -3.07
N LEU A 113 -10.37 14.01 -2.07
CA LEU A 113 -11.24 13.77 -0.91
C LEU A 113 -12.73 13.72 -1.31
N GLU A 114 -13.20 14.64 -2.16
CA GLU A 114 -14.59 14.64 -2.63
C GLU A 114 -14.94 13.36 -3.37
N SER A 115 -14.04 12.86 -4.22
CA SER A 115 -14.25 11.58 -4.90
C SER A 115 -14.12 10.37 -3.96
N ALA A 116 -13.21 10.41 -2.98
CA ALA A 116 -13.07 9.38 -1.97
C ALA A 116 -14.34 9.25 -1.11
N GLU A 117 -14.94 10.36 -0.68
CA GLU A 117 -16.23 10.33 0.05
C GLU A 117 -17.36 9.69 -0.76
N LYS A 118 -17.32 9.80 -2.09
CA LYS A 118 -18.32 9.20 -2.97
C LYS A 118 -18.11 7.70 -3.20
N PHE A 119 -16.89 7.18 -3.11
CA PHE A 119 -16.57 5.85 -3.64
C PHE A 119 -15.69 4.97 -2.75
N PHE A 120 -14.81 5.56 -1.94
CA PHE A 120 -13.83 4.82 -1.16
C PHE A 120 -14.40 4.34 0.17
N MET A 121 -14.42 3.03 0.37
CA MET A 121 -14.78 2.34 1.60
C MET A 121 -16.09 2.89 2.20
N ARG A 122 -17.11 3.02 1.35
CA ARG A 122 -18.43 3.50 1.78
C ARG A 122 -19.01 2.57 2.84
N GLY A 123 -19.55 3.17 3.90
CA GLY A 123 -20.10 2.42 5.04
C GLY A 123 -19.03 1.88 5.98
N TYR A 124 -17.75 2.16 5.77
CA TYR A 124 -16.67 1.84 6.70
C TYR A 124 -16.13 3.10 7.37
N ARG A 125 -15.45 2.91 8.50
CA ARG A 125 -14.70 3.97 9.18
C ARG A 125 -13.44 4.27 8.38
N VAL A 126 -13.16 5.54 8.14
CA VAL A 126 -12.00 5.96 7.33
C VAL A 126 -11.23 7.09 7.99
N HIS A 127 -9.90 7.00 7.94
CA HIS A 127 -9.04 8.07 8.42
C HIS A 127 -8.08 8.53 7.31
N TYR A 128 -8.27 9.75 6.82
CA TYR A 128 -7.39 10.38 5.84
C TYR A 128 -6.20 11.05 6.54
N TYR A 129 -5.00 10.74 6.11
CA TYR A 129 -3.74 11.34 6.53
C TYR A 129 -3.14 12.12 5.37
N VAL A 130 -3.27 13.45 5.43
CA VAL A 130 -2.75 14.33 4.39
C VAL A 130 -1.40 14.88 4.84
N PHE A 131 -0.32 14.35 4.28
CA PHE A 131 1.05 14.81 4.53
C PHE A 131 1.32 16.06 3.69
N THR A 132 1.72 17.16 4.34
CA THR A 132 1.97 18.43 3.64
C THR A 132 2.94 19.32 4.41
N HIS A 133 3.73 20.08 3.66
CA HIS A 133 4.50 21.23 4.15
C HIS A 133 3.68 22.49 4.44
N ASP A 134 2.46 22.58 3.90
CA ASP A 134 1.56 23.72 4.07
C ASP A 134 0.19 23.22 4.54
N PRO A 135 -0.02 23.12 5.87
CA PRO A 135 -1.30 22.73 6.44
C PRO A 135 -2.44 23.70 6.12
N ALA A 136 -2.15 24.99 5.90
CA ALA A 136 -3.17 26.00 5.62
C ALA A 136 -3.75 25.86 4.21
N ALA A 137 -3.00 25.28 3.28
CA ALA A 137 -3.45 24.96 1.92
C ALA A 137 -4.38 23.74 1.84
N ILE A 138 -4.59 22.99 2.92
CA ILE A 138 -5.46 21.81 2.91
C ILE A 138 -6.93 22.23 3.00
N PRO A 139 -7.76 21.86 2.01
CA PRO A 139 -9.16 22.26 1.97
C PRO A 139 -9.96 21.58 3.08
N ARG A 140 -10.99 22.28 3.57
CA ARG A 140 -12.00 21.69 4.46
C ARG A 140 -13.08 21.03 3.60
N VAL A 141 -13.02 19.70 3.52
CA VAL A 141 -14.03 18.90 2.82
C VAL A 141 -14.99 18.28 3.85
N PRO A 142 -16.32 18.38 3.67
CA PRO A 142 -17.27 17.68 4.51
C PRO A 142 -17.05 16.17 4.43
N LEU A 143 -16.91 15.52 5.59
CA LEU A 143 -16.72 14.07 5.68
C LEU A 143 -17.98 13.40 6.22
N GLY A 144 -18.27 12.20 5.72
CA GLY A 144 -19.35 11.36 6.21
C GLY A 144 -19.13 10.88 7.64
N PRO A 145 -20.17 10.31 8.28
CA PRO A 145 -20.07 9.77 9.63
C PRO A 145 -18.97 8.71 9.78
N GLY A 146 -18.22 8.76 10.88
CA GLY A 146 -17.12 7.82 11.15
C GLY A 146 -15.89 8.03 10.28
N ARG A 147 -15.77 9.18 9.61
CA ARG A 147 -14.65 9.52 8.73
C ARG A 147 -13.93 10.76 9.25
N HIS A 148 -12.61 10.69 9.29
CA HIS A 148 -11.77 11.71 9.89
C HIS A 148 -10.64 12.11 8.94
N LEU A 149 -10.19 13.35 9.05
CA LEU A 149 -9.01 13.85 8.35
C LEU A 149 -8.01 14.41 9.36
N SER A 150 -6.75 14.00 9.23
CA SER A 150 -5.62 14.54 9.95
C SER A 150 -4.60 15.08 8.96
N VAL A 151 -4.26 16.36 9.13
CA VAL A 151 -3.16 16.98 8.40
C VAL A 151 -1.87 16.68 9.16
N ILE A 152 -0.90 16.08 8.48
CA ILE A 152 0.39 15.68 9.05
C ILE A 152 1.47 16.63 8.50
N PRO A 153 1.98 17.58 9.30
CA PRO A 153 3.03 18.48 8.85
C PRO A 153 4.29 17.70 8.48
N THR A 154 4.81 17.96 7.29
CA THR A 154 6.06 17.39 6.79
C THR A 154 7.00 18.50 6.33
N GLN A 155 8.30 18.22 6.34
CA GLN A 155 9.26 19.20 5.82
C GLN A 155 9.07 19.38 4.31
N GLY A 156 8.99 20.64 3.86
CA GLY A 156 9.05 20.98 2.45
C GLY A 156 10.47 20.82 1.94
N HIS A 157 10.63 20.15 0.81
CA HIS A 157 11.91 20.02 0.10
C HIS A 157 11.79 20.63 -1.29
N SER A 158 12.86 21.22 -1.81
CA SER A 158 12.85 21.95 -3.08
C SER A 158 12.88 21.05 -4.31
N HIS A 159 13.19 19.75 -4.17
CA HIS A 159 13.34 18.81 -5.28
C HIS A 159 12.34 17.65 -5.15
N TRP A 160 11.59 17.36 -6.22
CA TRP A 160 10.49 16.37 -6.22
C TRP A 160 11.00 14.94 -5.98
N GLU A 161 12.22 14.65 -6.40
CA GLU A 161 12.93 13.38 -6.19
C GLU A 161 13.10 13.10 -4.69
N GLU A 162 13.47 14.12 -3.90
CA GLU A 162 13.65 13.98 -2.46
C GLU A 162 12.31 13.81 -1.74
N ILE A 163 11.24 14.41 -2.27
CA ILE A 163 9.87 14.25 -1.76
C ILE A 163 9.38 12.81 -1.96
N SER A 164 9.55 12.22 -3.15
CA SER A 164 9.16 10.84 -3.45
C SER A 164 9.95 9.83 -2.61
N MET A 165 11.28 10.01 -2.50
CA MET A 165 12.13 9.10 -1.71
C MET A 165 11.79 9.06 -0.21
N ARG A 166 11.24 10.15 0.35
CA ARG A 166 10.87 10.23 1.78
C ARG A 166 9.46 9.73 2.09
N ARG A 167 8.66 9.40 1.07
CA ARG A 167 7.30 8.87 1.26
C ARG A 167 7.29 7.62 2.15
N MET A 168 8.18 6.67 1.85
CA MET A 168 8.33 5.41 2.60
C MET A 168 8.76 5.64 4.06
N GLU A 169 9.64 6.61 4.30
CA GLU A 169 10.08 7.03 5.64
C GLU A 169 8.94 7.66 6.43
N ALA A 170 8.23 8.61 5.82
CA ALA A 170 7.14 9.33 6.46
C ALA A 170 5.97 8.38 6.81
N ILE A 171 5.63 7.46 5.90
CA ILE A 171 4.61 6.43 6.15
C ILE A 171 5.05 5.51 7.29
N SER A 172 6.26 4.93 7.23
CA SER A 172 6.73 4.00 8.28
C SER A 172 6.81 4.66 9.65
N ARG A 173 7.29 5.90 9.74
CA ARG A 173 7.29 6.69 10.99
C ARG A 173 5.87 6.99 11.49
N HIS A 174 4.97 7.36 10.58
CA HIS A 174 3.59 7.66 10.96
C HIS A 174 2.86 6.41 11.47
N ILE A 175 3.08 5.25 10.86
CA ILE A 175 2.56 3.98 11.36
C ILE A 175 3.08 3.72 12.79
N ALA A 176 4.39 3.76 12.98
CA ALA A 176 5.02 3.51 14.28
C ALA A 176 4.57 4.50 15.37
N GLY A 177 4.43 5.79 15.02
CA GLY A 177 4.13 6.83 16.00
C GLY A 177 2.64 7.01 16.29
N ARG A 178 1.75 6.66 15.35
CA ARG A 178 0.35 7.06 15.43
C ARG A 178 -0.64 6.07 14.81
N ALA A 179 -0.50 5.74 13.53
CA ALA A 179 -1.56 5.04 12.80
C ALA A 179 -1.84 3.62 13.34
N HIS A 180 -0.87 2.97 13.98
CA HIS A 180 -1.06 1.64 14.60
C HIS A 180 -2.16 1.58 15.66
N GLY A 181 -2.52 2.71 16.28
CA GLY A 181 -3.60 2.81 17.25
C GLY A 181 -4.89 3.44 16.69
N GLU A 182 -4.92 3.80 15.41
CA GLU A 182 -6.04 4.53 14.80
C GLU A 182 -6.77 3.73 13.71
N VAL A 183 -6.06 2.86 12.97
CA VAL A 183 -6.61 2.11 11.84
C VAL A 183 -6.20 0.65 11.87
N ASP A 184 -6.82 -0.20 11.06
CA ASP A 184 -6.48 -1.63 10.90
C ASP A 184 -5.68 -1.87 9.61
N TYR A 185 -6.11 -1.20 8.54
CA TYR A 185 -5.49 -1.22 7.21
C TYR A 185 -5.09 0.18 6.79
N LEU A 186 -4.09 0.27 5.93
CA LEU A 186 -3.64 1.55 5.39
C LEU A 186 -3.40 1.42 3.88
N PHE A 187 -4.00 2.33 3.10
CA PHE A 187 -3.68 2.53 1.69
C PHE A 187 -2.80 3.76 1.52
N CYS A 188 -1.75 3.62 0.71
CA CYS A 188 -0.87 4.70 0.31
C CYS A 188 -1.19 5.04 -1.14
N LEU A 189 -1.79 6.21 -1.34
CA LEU A 189 -2.34 6.63 -2.63
C LEU A 189 -1.71 7.95 -3.08
N ASP A 190 -1.52 8.11 -4.39
CA ASP A 190 -1.13 9.42 -4.94
C ASP A 190 -2.31 10.40 -4.91
N VAL A 191 -2.03 11.63 -4.48
CA VAL A 191 -3.05 12.68 -4.27
C VAL A 191 -3.61 13.21 -5.59
N ASP A 192 -2.89 13.00 -6.69
CA ASP A 192 -3.14 13.59 -7.99
C ASP A 192 -4.02 12.67 -8.87
N MET A 193 -4.84 11.88 -8.19
CA MET A 193 -5.75 10.87 -8.71
C MET A 193 -7.17 11.11 -8.18
N VAL A 194 -8.17 10.52 -8.83
CA VAL A 194 -9.58 10.59 -8.40
C VAL A 194 -10.25 9.23 -8.45
N PHE A 195 -11.13 8.99 -7.49
CA PHE A 195 -12.01 7.84 -7.49
C PHE A 195 -13.16 8.05 -8.48
N ARG A 196 -13.36 7.11 -9.40
CA ARG A 196 -14.36 7.15 -10.46
C ARG A 196 -15.54 6.21 -10.17
N ASN A 197 -15.27 5.12 -9.45
CA ASN A 197 -16.19 4.04 -9.15
C ASN A 197 -15.88 3.44 -7.77
N PRO A 198 -16.80 2.62 -7.20
CA PRO A 198 -16.62 2.06 -5.85
C PRO A 198 -15.26 1.39 -5.65
N TRP A 199 -14.65 1.62 -4.49
CA TRP A 199 -13.44 0.97 -4.02
C TRP A 199 -13.70 0.50 -2.60
N GLY A 200 -13.68 -0.80 -2.35
CA GLY A 200 -14.20 -1.37 -1.12
C GLY A 200 -13.32 -2.46 -0.50
N PRO A 201 -13.91 -3.27 0.41
CA PRO A 201 -13.20 -4.29 1.18
C PRO A 201 -12.61 -5.41 0.31
N GLU A 202 -13.04 -5.54 -0.95
CA GLU A 202 -12.42 -6.43 -1.94
C GLU A 202 -10.92 -6.16 -2.10
N THR A 203 -10.45 -4.97 -1.75
CA THR A 203 -9.05 -4.56 -1.86
C THR A 203 -8.21 -4.84 -0.61
N LEU A 204 -8.80 -5.26 0.51
CA LEU A 204 -8.09 -5.46 1.79
C LEU A 204 -7.26 -6.74 1.81
N GLY A 205 -6.02 -6.68 2.27
CA GLY A 205 -5.15 -7.84 2.47
C GLY A 205 -3.90 -7.48 3.26
N ASP A 206 -3.09 -8.48 3.63
CA ASP A 206 -1.81 -8.30 4.32
C ASP A 206 -0.91 -7.30 3.60
N LEU A 207 -0.67 -7.52 2.31
CA LEU A 207 0.02 -6.60 1.41
C LEU A 207 -0.74 -6.51 0.09
N VAL A 208 -0.96 -5.28 -0.36
CA VAL A 208 -1.73 -4.94 -1.54
C VAL A 208 -0.88 -4.14 -2.52
N ALA A 209 -0.87 -4.56 -3.78
CA ALA A 209 -0.14 -3.88 -4.85
C ALA A 209 -1.02 -3.73 -6.09
N ALA A 210 -0.98 -2.59 -6.77
CA ALA A 210 -1.69 -2.40 -8.05
C ALA A 210 -0.75 -2.59 -9.24
N ILE A 211 -1.20 -3.31 -10.27
CA ILE A 211 -0.46 -3.47 -11.52
C ILE A 211 -0.46 -2.12 -12.27
N HIS A 212 0.71 -1.68 -12.70
CA HIS A 212 0.86 -0.41 -13.40
C HIS A 212 0.17 -0.45 -14.80
N PRO A 213 -0.63 0.57 -15.15
CA PRO A 213 -1.42 0.59 -16.39
C PRO A 213 -0.57 0.68 -17.66
N GLY A 214 0.70 1.08 -17.54
CA GLY A 214 1.66 1.08 -18.65
C GLY A 214 2.22 -0.29 -19.03
N TYR A 215 2.13 -1.29 -18.13
CA TYR A 215 2.94 -2.52 -18.26
C TYR A 215 2.15 -3.82 -18.06
N TYR A 216 0.84 -3.77 -17.79
CA TYR A 216 0.05 -4.97 -17.49
C TYR A 216 -0.08 -5.98 -18.65
N ALA A 217 0.19 -5.56 -19.89
CA ALA A 217 0.06 -6.39 -21.09
C ALA A 217 1.41 -6.68 -21.80
N VAL A 218 2.54 -6.29 -21.21
CA VAL A 218 3.87 -6.48 -21.82
C VAL A 218 4.69 -7.51 -21.04
N PRO A 219 5.65 -8.19 -21.68
CA PRO A 219 6.50 -9.15 -20.99
C PRO A 219 7.50 -8.46 -20.04
N ARG A 220 8.00 -9.21 -19.04
CA ARG A 220 8.84 -8.68 -17.95
C ARG A 220 10.14 -8.00 -18.39
N GLN A 221 10.62 -8.33 -19.59
CA GLN A 221 11.80 -7.70 -20.19
C GLN A 221 11.56 -6.22 -20.55
N GLN A 222 10.30 -5.83 -20.75
CA GLN A 222 9.91 -4.44 -21.02
C GLN A 222 9.56 -3.66 -19.75
N PHE A 223 9.53 -4.32 -18.59
CA PHE A 223 9.31 -3.64 -17.33
C PHE A 223 10.50 -2.73 -17.03
N PRO A 224 10.25 -1.46 -16.66
CA PRO A 224 11.31 -0.50 -16.47
C PRO A 224 11.88 -0.61 -15.05
N TYR A 225 12.19 -1.84 -14.60
CA TYR A 225 12.89 -2.05 -13.35
C TYR A 225 14.27 -1.38 -13.37
N GLU A 226 14.84 -1.17 -12.18
CA GLU A 226 16.25 -0.84 -12.07
C GLU A 226 17.10 -2.02 -12.54
N ARG A 227 17.91 -1.79 -13.59
CA ARG A 227 18.74 -2.83 -14.23
C ARG A 227 20.21 -2.75 -13.86
N ARG A 228 20.64 -1.71 -13.11
CA ARG A 228 22.03 -1.58 -12.65
C ARG A 228 22.24 -2.46 -11.40
N PRO A 229 23.12 -3.47 -11.45
CA PRO A 229 23.35 -4.38 -10.32
C PRO A 229 23.89 -3.72 -9.06
N VAL A 230 24.42 -2.49 -9.19
CA VAL A 230 24.93 -1.70 -8.07
C VAL A 230 23.82 -1.09 -7.19
N SER A 231 22.59 -1.01 -7.69
CA SER A 231 21.44 -0.53 -6.90
C SER A 231 20.82 -1.67 -6.09
N THR A 232 20.38 -1.37 -4.87
CA THR A 232 19.56 -2.27 -4.07
C THR A 232 18.18 -2.54 -4.66
N ALA A 233 17.73 -1.75 -5.64
CA ALA A 233 16.50 -1.97 -6.39
C ALA A 233 16.67 -2.87 -7.62
N PHE A 234 17.88 -3.38 -7.89
CA PHE A 234 18.19 -4.18 -9.08
C PHE A 234 17.25 -5.37 -9.27
N VAL A 235 16.74 -5.55 -10.49
CA VAL A 235 15.97 -6.73 -10.91
C VAL A 235 16.56 -7.32 -12.19
N ALA A 236 16.92 -8.60 -12.14
CA ALA A 236 17.48 -9.31 -13.29
C ALA A 236 16.42 -9.54 -14.39
N ASP A 237 16.84 -9.77 -15.64
CA ASP A 237 15.92 -9.92 -16.79
C ASP A 237 14.96 -11.12 -16.67
N GLY A 238 15.39 -12.17 -15.98
CA GLY A 238 14.57 -13.35 -15.70
C GLY A 238 13.67 -13.22 -14.47
N GLU A 239 13.81 -12.15 -13.69
CA GLU A 239 13.12 -11.93 -12.41
C GLU A 239 11.90 -10.99 -12.58
N GLY A 240 10.95 -11.07 -11.64
CA GLY A 240 9.78 -10.21 -11.58
C GLY A 240 8.50 -10.85 -12.16
N ASP A 241 7.38 -10.57 -11.50
CA ASP A 241 6.07 -11.12 -11.85
C ASP A 241 5.21 -10.09 -12.59
N PHE A 242 5.02 -8.92 -11.98
CA PHE A 242 4.31 -7.77 -12.53
C PHE A 242 5.07 -6.50 -12.19
N TYR A 243 4.94 -5.49 -13.05
CA TYR A 243 5.38 -4.14 -12.69
C TYR A 243 4.25 -3.43 -11.93
N TYR A 244 4.49 -3.16 -10.65
CA TYR A 244 3.55 -2.50 -9.75
C TYR A 244 3.74 -0.99 -9.76
N GLY A 245 2.64 -0.23 -9.71
CA GLY A 245 2.69 1.22 -9.66
C GLY A 245 2.84 1.76 -8.24
N GLY A 246 3.79 2.67 -8.01
CA GLY A 246 4.05 3.31 -6.71
C GLY A 246 2.90 4.20 -6.24
N ALA A 247 1.99 4.56 -7.14
CA ALA A 247 0.80 5.36 -6.85
C ALA A 247 -0.26 4.64 -6.00
N VAL A 248 -0.24 3.30 -5.94
CA VAL A 248 -1.21 2.51 -5.18
C VAL A 248 -0.53 1.28 -4.57
N PHE A 249 -0.43 1.29 -3.25
CA PHE A 249 -0.10 0.11 -2.45
C PHE A 249 -0.71 0.23 -1.07
N GLY A 250 -0.71 -0.86 -0.30
CA GLY A 250 -1.26 -0.81 1.05
C GLY A 250 -1.23 -2.16 1.73
N GLY A 251 -2.02 -2.27 2.79
CA GLY A 251 -2.25 -3.54 3.47
C GLY A 251 -2.48 -3.37 4.96
N GLN A 252 -2.39 -4.48 5.69
CA GLN A 252 -2.46 -4.49 7.14
C GLN A 252 -1.25 -3.74 7.72
N LEU A 253 -1.47 -2.92 8.76
CA LEU A 253 -0.44 -2.01 9.28
C LEU A 253 0.89 -2.67 9.62
N ALA A 254 0.87 -3.82 10.31
CA ALA A 254 2.10 -4.50 10.69
C ALA A 254 2.93 -4.93 9.47
N ARG A 255 2.27 -5.42 8.42
CA ARG A 255 2.91 -5.84 7.17
C ARG A 255 3.39 -4.65 6.36
N LEU A 256 2.56 -3.60 6.27
CA LEU A 256 2.89 -2.39 5.55
C LEU A 256 4.02 -1.60 6.23
N TYR A 257 4.10 -1.60 7.56
CA TYR A 257 5.20 -1.00 8.32
C TYR A 257 6.54 -1.63 7.93
N GLU A 258 6.64 -2.96 8.00
CA GLU A 258 7.87 -3.66 7.61
C GLU A 258 8.17 -3.48 6.12
N PHE A 259 7.14 -3.44 5.28
CA PHE A 259 7.30 -3.18 3.85
C PHE A 259 7.91 -1.80 3.59
N THR A 260 7.28 -0.73 4.07
CA THR A 260 7.72 0.66 3.86
C THR A 260 9.06 0.95 4.52
N ARG A 261 9.31 0.42 5.72
CA ARG A 261 10.60 0.52 6.41
C ARG A 261 11.73 -0.08 5.58
N GLY A 262 11.54 -1.27 5.01
CA GLY A 262 12.59 -1.89 4.21
C GLY A 262 12.80 -1.24 2.85
N CYS A 263 11.76 -0.70 2.21
CA CYS A 263 11.94 0.18 1.04
C CYS A 263 12.79 1.40 1.41
N HIS A 264 12.47 2.06 2.51
CA HIS A 264 13.23 3.22 2.98
C HIS A 264 14.71 2.89 3.25
N MET A 265 14.99 1.77 3.92
CA MET A 265 16.38 1.34 4.18
C MET A 265 17.15 1.06 2.87
N ALA A 266 16.50 0.46 1.87
CA ALA A 266 17.10 0.23 0.55
C ALA A 266 17.41 1.56 -0.16
N ILE A 267 16.47 2.51 -0.13
CA ILE A 267 16.67 3.87 -0.67
C ILE A 267 17.86 4.57 0.02
N LEU A 268 17.98 4.46 1.35
CA LEU A 268 19.10 5.05 2.08
C LEU A 268 20.44 4.40 1.71
N ALA A 269 20.47 3.08 1.48
CA ALA A 269 21.67 2.39 1.03
C ALA A 269 22.10 2.83 -0.37
N ASP A 270 21.15 2.97 -1.31
CA ASP A 270 21.44 3.52 -2.64
C ASP A 270 21.96 4.95 -2.56
N LYS A 271 21.31 5.80 -1.75
CA LYS A 271 21.75 7.18 -1.52
C LYS A 271 23.16 7.25 -0.95
N ALA A 272 23.51 6.38 0.01
CA ALA A 272 24.85 6.30 0.58
C ALA A 272 25.91 5.87 -0.45
N ASN A 273 25.49 5.09 -1.46
CA ASN A 273 26.33 4.68 -2.59
C ASN A 273 26.29 5.67 -3.78
N GLY A 274 25.63 6.83 -3.62
CA GLY A 274 25.52 7.83 -4.69
C GLY A 274 24.64 7.40 -5.87
N ILE A 275 23.72 6.46 -5.64
CA ILE A 275 22.82 5.91 -6.65
C ILE A 275 21.40 6.42 -6.37
N MET A 276 20.70 6.79 -7.43
CA MET A 276 19.26 6.97 -7.44
C MET A 276 18.67 5.97 -8.43
N ALA A 277 17.75 5.12 -7.97
CA ALA A 277 17.12 4.11 -8.81
C ALA A 277 16.32 4.76 -9.97
N ALA A 278 16.19 4.04 -11.08
CA ALA A 278 15.64 4.53 -12.35
C ALA A 278 14.25 5.21 -12.21
N TRP A 279 13.39 4.65 -11.36
CA TRP A 279 12.07 5.19 -11.02
C TRP A 279 11.94 5.43 -9.51
N GLN A 280 13.00 5.95 -8.90
CA GLN A 280 13.04 6.35 -7.49
C GLN A 280 12.41 5.29 -6.57
N GLU A 281 11.36 5.64 -5.80
CA GLU A 281 10.76 4.72 -4.84
C GLU A 281 9.98 3.57 -5.49
N GLU A 282 9.43 3.75 -6.69
CA GLU A 282 8.71 2.69 -7.43
C GLU A 282 9.64 1.54 -7.79
N SER A 283 10.92 1.82 -8.07
CA SER A 283 11.94 0.78 -8.31
C SER A 283 12.18 -0.08 -7.05
N HIS A 284 12.34 0.54 -5.88
CA HIS A 284 12.53 -0.19 -4.62
C HIS A 284 11.26 -0.95 -4.19
N LEU A 285 10.08 -0.36 -4.43
CA LEU A 285 8.78 -0.99 -4.19
C LEU A 285 8.65 -2.27 -5.02
N ASN A 286 8.97 -2.21 -6.32
CA ASN A 286 8.94 -3.39 -7.19
C ASN A 286 9.94 -4.45 -6.75
N ARG A 287 11.20 -4.08 -6.45
CA ARG A 287 12.19 -5.02 -5.91
C ARG A 287 11.70 -5.70 -4.64
N ARG A 288 11.04 -4.95 -3.75
CA ARG A 288 10.55 -5.48 -2.49
C ARG A 288 9.38 -6.45 -2.69
N PHE A 289 8.44 -6.16 -3.58
CA PHE A 289 7.34 -7.08 -3.90
C PHE A 289 7.79 -8.41 -4.52
N ILE A 290 8.93 -8.44 -5.20
CA ILE A 290 9.50 -9.71 -5.71
C ILE A 290 9.85 -10.66 -4.56
N SER A 291 10.40 -10.14 -3.47
CA SER A 291 10.79 -10.91 -2.28
C SER A 291 9.68 -11.02 -1.23
N HIS A 292 8.71 -10.11 -1.24
CA HIS A 292 7.57 -10.05 -0.33
C HIS A 292 6.29 -10.01 -1.15
N LYS A 293 5.85 -11.19 -1.60
CA LYS A 293 4.71 -11.30 -2.51
C LYS A 293 3.45 -10.66 -1.89
N PRO A 294 2.72 -9.80 -2.63
CA PRO A 294 1.48 -9.24 -2.14
C PRO A 294 0.44 -10.36 -2.00
N SER A 295 -0.33 -10.34 -0.90
CA SER A 295 -1.44 -11.28 -0.68
C SER A 295 -2.66 -10.92 -1.53
N LYS A 296 -2.67 -9.72 -2.11
CA LYS A 296 -3.72 -9.23 -2.99
C LYS A 296 -3.13 -8.31 -4.06
N VAL A 297 -3.44 -8.59 -5.31
CA VAL A 297 -3.00 -7.77 -6.46
C VAL A 297 -4.21 -7.07 -7.03
N LEU A 298 -4.14 -5.77 -7.27
CA LEU A 298 -5.21 -5.02 -7.91
C LEU A 298 -4.93 -4.90 -9.41
N SER A 299 -5.94 -5.15 -10.24
CA SER A 299 -5.84 -4.94 -11.68
C SER A 299 -5.65 -3.44 -12.00
N PRO A 300 -5.32 -3.09 -13.25
CA PRO A 300 -5.23 -1.68 -13.68
C PRO A 300 -6.55 -0.89 -13.53
N GLU A 301 -7.68 -1.54 -13.22
CA GLU A 301 -8.93 -0.86 -12.86
C GLU A 301 -8.76 0.04 -11.62
N TYR A 302 -7.83 -0.31 -10.71
CA TYR A 302 -7.54 0.43 -9.48
C TYR A 302 -6.38 1.43 -9.63
N LEU A 303 -5.76 1.51 -10.80
CA LEU A 303 -4.73 2.48 -11.13
C LEU A 303 -4.68 2.68 -12.64
N TRP A 304 -5.29 3.77 -13.13
CA TRP A 304 -5.40 4.06 -14.56
C TRP A 304 -4.88 5.45 -14.93
N ASP A 305 -4.34 5.56 -16.15
CA ASP A 305 -4.02 6.85 -16.77
C ASP A 305 -5.23 7.30 -17.59
N ASP A 306 -5.92 8.35 -17.12
CA ASP A 306 -7.18 8.84 -17.70
C ASP A 306 -7.03 9.38 -19.14
N ARG A 307 -5.78 9.63 -19.58
CA ARG A 307 -5.47 10.04 -20.95
C ARG A 307 -5.51 8.86 -21.93
N LYS A 308 -5.50 7.62 -21.42
CA LYS A 308 -5.54 6.41 -22.23
C LYS A 308 -6.98 5.89 -22.35
N PRO A 309 -7.39 5.41 -23.54
CA PRO A 309 -8.69 4.78 -23.68
C PRO A 309 -8.79 3.54 -22.80
N GLN A 310 -9.94 3.33 -22.18
CA GLN A 310 -10.24 2.12 -21.42
C GLN A 310 -10.35 0.93 -22.40
N PRO A 311 -9.48 -0.09 -22.31
CA PRO A 311 -9.59 -1.29 -23.14
C PRO A 311 -10.81 -2.13 -22.71
N PRO A 312 -11.42 -2.94 -23.60
CA PRO A 312 -12.56 -3.79 -23.27
C PRO A 312 -12.31 -4.78 -22.12
N SER A 313 -11.05 -5.17 -21.90
CA SER A 313 -10.63 -6.09 -20.84
C SER A 313 -10.72 -5.50 -19.43
N LEU A 314 -10.69 -4.17 -19.31
CA LEU A 314 -10.91 -3.47 -18.05
C LEU A 314 -12.36 -2.99 -18.06
N LYS A 315 -13.19 -3.55 -17.21
CA LYS A 315 -14.64 -3.30 -17.26
C LYS A 315 -15.01 -2.01 -16.53
N LEU A 316 -14.26 -1.66 -15.49
CA LEU A 316 -14.59 -0.53 -14.64
C LEU A 316 -13.35 0.17 -14.09
N ILE A 317 -13.05 1.38 -14.56
CA ILE A 317 -11.97 2.19 -13.97
C ILE A 317 -12.45 2.79 -12.65
N ARG A 318 -11.78 2.46 -11.54
CA ARG A 318 -12.11 2.89 -10.18
C ARG A 318 -11.27 4.05 -9.70
N PHE A 319 -10.03 4.17 -10.15
CA PHE A 319 -9.11 5.22 -9.72
C PHE A 319 -8.20 5.62 -10.88
N SER A 320 -8.27 6.89 -11.28
CA SER A 320 -7.51 7.39 -12.43
C SER A 320 -6.85 8.75 -12.19
N THR A 321 -5.80 9.02 -12.96
CA THR A 321 -5.08 10.30 -12.90
C THR A 321 -6.00 11.48 -13.20
N LEU A 322 -5.83 12.60 -12.51
CA LEU A 322 -6.36 13.88 -12.99
C LEU A 322 -5.59 14.32 -14.23
N ASP A 323 -6.27 14.98 -15.17
CA ASP A 323 -5.60 15.64 -16.30
C ASP A 323 -4.65 16.73 -15.77
N LYS A 324 -3.40 16.67 -16.20
CA LYS A 324 -2.29 17.46 -15.66
C LYS A 324 -1.29 17.80 -16.76
N ASP A 325 -1.00 19.08 -16.92
CA ASP A 325 0.19 19.53 -17.64
C ASP A 325 1.45 19.23 -16.81
N GLY A 326 2.13 18.13 -17.15
CA GLY A 326 3.29 17.62 -16.40
C GLY A 326 4.47 18.59 -16.30
N GLY A 327 4.62 19.50 -17.27
CA GLY A 327 5.66 20.54 -17.25
C GLY A 327 5.46 21.60 -16.16
N TRP A 328 4.23 21.81 -15.69
CA TRP A 328 3.92 22.84 -14.71
C TRP A 328 4.09 22.37 -13.26
N LEU A 329 3.99 21.06 -13.00
CA LEU A 329 4.06 20.46 -11.66
C LEU A 329 5.49 20.26 -11.14
N ARG A 330 6.48 20.15 -12.04
CA ARG A 330 7.88 19.87 -11.70
C ARG A 330 8.77 21.11 -11.55
N ASN A 331 8.23 22.30 -11.83
CA ASN A 331 8.91 23.60 -11.75
C ASN A 331 8.53 24.39 -10.51
#